data_AF-A0A843DQ24-F1
#
_entry.id   AF-A0A843DQ24-F1
#
_cell.length_a   1.000
_cell.length_b   1.000
_cell.length_c   1.000
_cell.angle_alpha   90.00
_cell.angle_beta   90.00
_cell.angle_gamma   90.00
#
_symmetry.space_group_name_H-M   'P 1'
#
loop_
_entity.id
_entity.type
_entity.pdbx_description
1 polymer ?
#
loop_
_entity_poly.entity_id
_entity_poly.type
_entity_poly.pdbx_seq_one_letter_code
_entity_poly.pdbx_strand_id
1 'polypeptide(L)'
;YSDKIQEICGFTPYPGTLNVKLNPQSMQIRNRLESLEWQIIPGFTDEHRQFGAVRCLKCTIGGIPCAIVAPLRTHHPSEIVELISGERLREALNAEDGSAVEIVIS
;
A
#
# COMPACT_ATOMS: atom_id res chain seq x y z
N TYR A 1 -9.71 7.18 -7.49
CA TYR A 1 -9.25 6.37 -6.33
C TYR A 1 -9.44 7.05 -4.98
N SER A 2 -9.10 8.35 -4.82
CA SER A 2 -9.08 9.05 -3.52
C SER A 2 -10.31 8.81 -2.64
N ASP A 3 -11.52 9.07 -3.15
CA ASP A 3 -12.76 8.93 -2.36
C ASP A 3 -12.98 7.50 -1.86
N LYS A 4 -12.66 6.51 -2.69
CA LYS A 4 -12.77 5.09 -2.32
C LYS A 4 -11.70 4.66 -1.32
N ILE A 5 -10.50 5.21 -1.41
CA ILE A 5 -9.46 5.00 -0.39
C ILE A 5 -9.90 5.61 0.94
N GLN A 6 -10.52 6.79 0.93
CA GLN A 6 -11.04 7.40 2.16
C GLN A 6 -12.16 6.57 2.79
N GLU A 7 -13.11 6.07 1.98
CA GLU A 7 -14.20 5.19 2.43
C GLU A 7 -13.67 3.88 3.04
N ILE A 8 -12.68 3.26 2.41
CA ILE A 8 -12.15 1.94 2.76
C ILE A 8 -11.10 2.03 3.88
N CYS A 9 -10.11 2.91 3.73
CA CYS A 9 -8.94 3.03 4.60
C CYS A 9 -9.09 4.07 5.71
N GLY A 10 -10.06 4.98 5.63
CA GLY A 10 -10.31 6.01 6.64
C GLY A 10 -9.39 7.23 6.55
N PHE A 11 -8.68 7.42 5.43
CA PHE A 11 -7.84 8.60 5.18
C PHE A 11 -7.90 9.04 3.72
N THR A 12 -7.77 10.34 3.47
CA THR A 12 -7.58 10.88 2.12
C THR A 12 -6.11 10.67 1.72
N PRO A 13 -5.78 9.92 0.66
CA PRO A 13 -4.40 9.56 0.35
C PRO A 13 -3.57 10.76 -0.12
N TYR A 14 -2.35 10.88 0.39
CA TYR A 14 -1.32 11.73 -0.19
C TYR A 14 -0.97 11.24 -1.62
N PRO A 15 -0.72 12.13 -2.60
CA PRO A 15 -0.37 11.72 -3.95
C PRO A 15 0.96 10.96 -4.04
N GLY A 16 0.88 9.65 -4.27
CA GLY A 16 2.04 8.78 -4.50
C GLY A 16 2.01 7.53 -3.63
N THR A 17 3.04 6.70 -3.77
CA THR A 17 3.25 5.49 -2.96
C THR A 17 4.64 5.51 -2.34
N LEU A 18 4.78 4.95 -1.14
CA LEU A 18 6.09 4.60 -0.58
C LEU A 18 6.40 3.15 -0.95
N ASN A 19 7.44 2.94 -1.74
CA ASN A 19 7.90 1.59 -2.11
C ASN A 19 8.84 1.06 -1.04
N VAL A 20 8.51 -0.10 -0.46
CA VAL A 20 9.34 -0.77 0.54
C VAL A 20 9.83 -2.08 -0.04
N LYS A 21 11.17 -2.22 -0.10
CA LYS A 21 11.81 -3.48 -0.48
C LYS A 21 11.83 -4.43 0.73
N LEU A 22 11.26 -5.61 0.56
CA LEU A 22 11.21 -6.64 1.59
C LEU A 22 12.57 -7.34 1.70
N ASN A 23 13.03 -7.52 2.95
CA ASN A 23 14.18 -8.36 3.24
C ASN A 23 13.81 -9.87 3.12
N PRO A 24 14.79 -10.79 3.07
CA PRO A 24 14.52 -12.22 2.89
C PRO A 24 13.53 -12.84 3.90
N GLN A 25 13.55 -12.38 5.16
CA GLN A 25 12.60 -12.84 6.18
C GLN A 25 11.17 -12.36 5.89
N SER A 26 11.03 -11.09 5.50
CA SER A 26 9.73 -10.48 5.17
C SER A 26 9.14 -11.06 3.89
N MET A 27 9.98 -11.50 2.95
CA MET A 27 9.54 -12.24 1.76
C MET A 27 8.81 -13.54 2.11
N GLN A 28 9.26 -14.25 3.16
CA GLN A 28 8.58 -15.46 3.63
C GLN A 28 7.20 -15.15 4.24
N ILE A 29 7.07 -13.97 4.86
CA ILE A 29 5.81 -13.49 5.45
C ILE A 29 4.86 -12.97 4.37
N ARG A 30 5.36 -12.43 3.25
CA ARG A 30 4.53 -11.89 2.17
C ARG A 30 3.47 -12.87 1.68
N ASN A 31 3.81 -14.16 1.56
CA ASN A 31 2.84 -15.18 1.14
C ASN A 31 1.66 -15.30 2.11
N ARG A 32 1.85 -15.00 3.40
CA ARG A 32 0.77 -14.98 4.39
C ARG A 32 -0.16 -13.80 4.17
N LEU A 33 0.31 -12.68 3.62
CA LEU A 33 -0.55 -11.54 3.30
C LEU A 33 -1.65 -11.93 2.32
N GLU A 34 -1.37 -12.83 1.37
CA GLU A 34 -2.38 -13.32 0.41
C GLU A 34 -3.55 -14.06 1.07
N SER A 35 -3.34 -14.61 2.28
CA SER A 35 -4.39 -15.29 3.04
C SER A 35 -5.23 -14.36 3.91
N LEU A 36 -4.85 -13.08 4.00
CA LEU A 36 -5.58 -12.07 4.77
C LEU A 36 -6.74 -11.51 3.97
N GLU A 37 -7.65 -10.82 4.67
CA GLU A 37 -8.79 -10.17 4.05
C GLU A 37 -8.37 -8.85 3.40
N TRP A 38 -8.21 -8.88 2.09
CA TRP A 38 -7.95 -7.69 1.28
C TRP A 38 -9.24 -6.98 0.92
N GLN A 39 -9.25 -5.65 1.05
CA GLN A 39 -10.37 -4.82 0.60
C GLN A 39 -10.14 -4.37 -0.84
N ILE A 40 -11.15 -4.53 -1.69
CA ILE A 40 -11.07 -4.18 -3.10
C ILE A 40 -11.45 -2.71 -3.28
N ILE A 41 -10.57 -1.96 -3.93
CA ILE A 41 -10.86 -0.62 -4.45
C ILE A 41 -11.19 -0.79 -5.94
N PRO A 42 -12.46 -0.58 -6.34
CA PRO A 42 -12.87 -0.76 -7.73
C PRO A 42 -12.06 0.13 -8.69
N GLY A 43 -11.78 -0.43 -9.86
CA GLY A 43 -11.27 0.35 -10.98
C GLY A 43 -12.31 1.34 -11.48
N PHE A 44 -11.87 2.36 -12.20
CA PHE A 44 -12.73 3.36 -12.82
C PHE A 44 -12.16 3.79 -14.16
N THR A 45 -12.96 4.44 -14.98
CA THR A 45 -12.54 5.00 -16.26
C THR A 45 -12.74 6.50 -16.22
N ASP A 46 -11.74 7.26 -16.62
CA ASP A 46 -11.89 8.68 -16.93
C ASP A 46 -11.80 8.92 -18.45
N GLU A 47 -11.91 10.18 -18.89
CA GLU A 47 -11.91 10.55 -20.31
C GLU A 47 -10.61 10.17 -21.06
N HIS A 48 -9.53 9.89 -20.33
CA HIS A 48 -8.20 9.67 -20.90
C HIS A 48 -7.69 8.23 -20.72
N ARG A 49 -8.13 7.51 -19.69
CA ARG A 49 -7.62 6.17 -19.37
C ARG A 49 -8.55 5.34 -18.48
N GLN A 50 -8.35 4.04 -18.55
CA GLN A 50 -8.93 3.07 -17.62
C GLN A 50 -7.93 2.76 -16.49
N PHE A 51 -8.43 2.81 -15.27
CA PHE A 51 -7.71 2.42 -14.07
C PHE A 51 -8.22 1.08 -13.56
N GLY A 52 -7.32 0.13 -13.37
CA GLY A 52 -7.67 -1.22 -12.92
C GLY A 52 -8.15 -1.28 -11.47
N ALA A 53 -8.86 -2.32 -11.08
CA ALA A 53 -9.13 -2.56 -9.67
C ALA A 53 -7.81 -2.85 -8.92
N VAL A 54 -7.69 -2.27 -7.74
CA VAL A 54 -6.60 -2.57 -6.80
C VAL A 54 -7.20 -3.18 -5.55
N ARG A 55 -6.36 -3.87 -4.79
CA ARG A 55 -6.69 -4.35 -3.46
C ARG A 55 -5.79 -3.66 -2.45
N CYS A 56 -6.32 -3.46 -1.25
CA CYS A 56 -5.56 -2.88 -0.15
C CYS A 56 -5.70 -3.69 1.14
N LEU A 57 -4.65 -3.62 1.95
CA LEU A 57 -4.57 -4.25 3.26
C LEU A 57 -4.13 -3.19 4.27
N LYS A 58 -4.94 -2.95 5.30
CA LYS A 58 -4.66 -1.93 6.32
C LYS A 58 -3.45 -2.32 7.16
N CYS A 59 -2.62 -1.33 7.47
CA CYS A 59 -1.42 -1.53 8.26
C CYS A 59 -1.00 -0.21 8.91
N THR A 60 0.11 -0.25 9.64
CA THR A 60 0.78 0.94 10.18
C THR A 60 2.28 0.88 9.90
N ILE A 61 2.90 2.06 9.83
CA ILE A 61 4.35 2.23 9.74
C ILE A 61 4.77 3.35 10.69
N GLY A 62 5.61 3.06 11.68
CA GLY A 62 5.94 4.03 12.72
C GLY A 62 4.71 4.57 13.48
N GLY A 63 3.64 3.79 13.59
CA GLY A 63 2.36 4.20 14.19
C GLY A 63 1.44 5.01 13.28
N ILE A 64 1.87 5.37 12.07
CA ILE A 64 1.06 6.12 11.10
C ILE A 64 0.11 5.15 10.37
N PRO A 65 -1.21 5.41 10.34
CA PRO A 65 -2.15 4.64 9.55
C PRO A 65 -1.81 4.68 8.05
N CYS A 66 -1.74 3.50 7.44
CA CYS A 66 -1.48 3.34 6.02
C CYS A 66 -2.16 2.07 5.48
N ALA A 67 -1.99 1.80 4.19
CA ALA A 67 -2.41 0.54 3.60
C ALA A 67 -1.39 0.09 2.55
N ILE A 68 -1.13 -1.22 2.49
CA ILE A 68 -0.47 -1.84 1.35
C ILE A 68 -1.46 -1.82 0.19
N VAL A 69 -1.03 -1.41 -0.99
CA VAL A 69 -1.82 -1.46 -2.23
C VAL A 69 -1.17 -2.38 -3.26
N ALA A 70 -1.98 -3.17 -3.97
CA ALA A 70 -1.52 -4.03 -5.04
C ALA A 70 -2.58 -4.14 -6.16
N PRO A 71 -2.18 -4.26 -7.43
CA PRO A 71 -3.12 -4.55 -8.52
C PRO A 71 -3.84 -5.88 -8.30
N LEU A 72 -5.13 -5.97 -8.67
CA LEU A 72 -5.91 -7.19 -8.50
C LEU A 72 -5.53 -8.31 -9.50
N ARG A 73 -5.04 -7.95 -10.69
CA ARG A 73 -4.78 -8.90 -11.80
C ARG A 73 -3.31 -9.03 -12.22
N THR A 74 -2.44 -8.14 -11.75
CA THR A 74 -1.04 -8.07 -12.22
C THR A 74 -0.10 -8.48 -11.09
N HIS A 75 0.74 -9.49 -11.33
CA HIS A 75 1.83 -9.84 -10.43
C HIS A 75 2.92 -8.76 -10.50
N HIS A 76 3.07 -7.97 -9.44
CA HIS A 76 4.26 -7.14 -9.21
C HIS A 76 5.43 -8.00 -8.72
N PRO A 77 6.68 -7.53 -8.86
CA PRO A 77 7.84 -8.18 -8.27
C PRO A 77 7.55 -8.53 -6.81
N SER A 78 7.84 -9.77 -6.42
CA SER A 78 7.52 -10.27 -5.08
C SER A 78 8.30 -9.57 -3.97
N GLU A 79 9.29 -8.74 -4.30
CA GLU A 79 10.16 -8.06 -3.34
C GLU A 79 9.73 -6.64 -2.95
N ILE A 80 8.74 -6.04 -3.61
CA ILE A 80 8.29 -4.67 -3.30
C ILE A 80 6.84 -4.71 -2.83
N VAL A 81 6.56 -3.96 -1.77
CA VAL A 81 5.20 -3.54 -1.39
C VAL A 81 5.07 -2.04 -1.53
N GLU A 82 3.91 -1.59 -1.95
CA GLU A 82 3.59 -0.16 -2.10
C GLU A 82 2.65 0.26 -0.98
N LEU A 83 2.98 1.34 -0.28
CA LEU A 83 2.17 1.89 0.80
C LEU A 83 1.52 3.21 0.37
N ILE A 84 0.25 3.36 0.70
CA ILE A 84 -0.48 4.63 0.66
C ILE A 84 -0.81 5.07 2.09
N SER A 85 -0.78 6.37 2.34
CA SER A 85 -1.15 6.97 3.62
C SER A 85 -1.77 8.35 3.39
N GLY A 86 -2.40 8.92 4.41
CA GLY A 86 -2.85 10.30 4.39
C GLY A 86 -1.72 11.32 4.47
N GLU A 87 -0.51 10.87 4.82
CA GLU A 87 0.67 11.71 4.98
C GLU A 87 1.78 11.31 4.00
N ARG A 88 2.71 12.24 3.75
CA ARG A 88 3.94 11.96 2.99
C ARG A 88 4.91 11.16 3.87
N LEU A 89 4.78 9.83 3.86
CA LEU A 89 5.50 8.91 4.75
C LEU A 89 7.02 9.14 4.83
N ARG A 90 7.68 9.51 3.72
CA ARG A 90 9.12 9.81 3.74
C ARG A 90 9.47 10.96 4.67
N GLU A 91 8.66 12.02 4.67
CA GLU A 91 8.88 13.17 5.54
C GLU A 91 8.48 12.83 6.98
N ALA A 92 7.31 12.20 7.17
CA ALA A 92 6.81 11.85 8.49
C ALA A 92 7.74 10.89 9.25
N LEU A 93 8.41 9.98 8.54
CA LEU A 93 9.37 9.02 9.10
C LEU A 93 10.82 9.52 9.04
N ASN A 94 11.07 10.69 8.44
CA ASN A 94 12.41 11.18 8.10
C ASN A 94 13.27 10.11 7.39
N ALA A 95 12.68 9.43 6.41
CA ALA A 95 13.23 8.25 5.75
C ALA A 95 13.81 8.59 4.36
N GLU A 96 15.07 8.20 4.18
CA GLU A 96 15.79 8.21 2.91
C GLU A 96 15.81 6.82 2.26
N ASP A 97 16.28 6.74 1.02
CA ASP A 97 16.45 5.44 0.35
C ASP A 97 17.42 4.55 1.13
N GLY A 98 17.01 3.30 1.37
CA GLY A 98 17.77 2.35 2.19
C GLY A 98 17.44 2.38 3.68
N SER A 99 16.63 3.32 4.15
CA SER A 99 16.16 3.33 5.55
C SER A 99 15.37 2.07 5.87
N ALA A 100 15.69 1.45 7.01
CA ALA A 100 14.91 0.33 7.52
C ALA A 100 13.59 0.83 8.12
N VAL A 101 12.50 0.17 7.76
CA VAL A 101 11.15 0.45 8.28
C VAL A 101 10.47 -0.84 8.68
N GLU A 102 9.54 -0.74 9.64
CA GLU A 102 8.69 -1.85 10.07
C GLU A 102 7.24 -1.56 9.68
N ILE A 103 6.60 -2.53 9.03
CA ILE A 103 5.20 -2.48 8.65
C ILE A 103 4.46 -3.47 9.54
N VAL A 104 3.47 -2.99 10.29
CA VAL A 104 2.63 -3.82 11.15
C VAL A 104 1.26 -3.94 10.53
N ILE A 105 0.88 -5.17 10.17
CA ILE A 105 -0.45 -5.47 9.61
C ILE A 105 -1.50 -5.42 10.72
N SER A 106 -2.65 -4.80 10.44
CA SER A 106 -3.78 -4.67 11.37
C SER A 106 -4.82 -5.78 11.20
#